data_AF-A0AAJ6HLZ2-F1
#
_entry.id   AF-A0AAJ6HLZ2-F1
#
_cell.length_a   1.000
_cell.length_b   1.000
_cell.length_c   1.000
_cell.angle_alpha   90.00
_cell.angle_beta   90.00
_cell.angle_gamma   90.00
#
_symmetry.space_group_name_H-M   'P 1'
#
loop_
_entity.id
_entity.type
_entity.pdbx_description
1 polymer ?
#
loop_
_entity_poly.entity_id
_entity_poly.type
_entity_poly.pdbx_seq_one_letter_code
_entity_poly.pdbx_strand_id
1 'polypeptide(L)'
;MDLYPTRVPPPLAEELSWRQLWRSGAFAQLDLTWDTNFSARAKERGLGLGIGQRQLERLDMQGALQPIAFAEGGSPHRFVDVSPFETRMTFREEEPARAWPTYARDSPGRQPTSALYSPWQLLYVEDVLRGKSAKIGLEILLAPAEERDAALERTRECLEAQQDRWQTLDAAWRPLVKLLVRLQNRYLPECTGRTTLLYDAKQKQQVDPWPAERERFDARTVAAELAVSAPQVTEAYWFLVERGIDYEPRDSLELLRRARPRSSHKRLRGMPRQARDHFDAAQLLWFFLTDLTGDPPGRPPLWPMDGRQPERAALYDKGPAAQTTRAQLQEELVQAGLYPHAVHVVGEGQSEREMVWRLVAGLLGRRWADELGFTDLGGAGSASRLNTMVTGFTTYAQRTVIIVDSEGAMAQYVTGLIRSGQLPADDVLNFEANLEDSNFTPAEMLDVLIERAANPSDGRPAVNLALPLDDVLAAHEERGRKPREKPGLAGILLKLAEDPNYGGPFIISKPDFATALAERILLELNDTRDDEQKLEALRARRPLLRFVLDRMLPVLTGPRWR
;
A
#
# COMPACT_ATOMS: atom_id res chain seq x y z
N MET A 1 -21.47 -26.64 -1.77
CA MET A 1 -22.45 -26.07 -0.82
C MET A 1 -21.65 -25.45 0.31
N ASP A 2 -21.68 -24.12 0.43
CA ASP A 2 -20.92 -23.41 1.46
C ASP A 2 -21.89 -22.86 2.50
N LEU A 3 -21.87 -23.50 3.68
CA LEU A 3 -22.50 -22.95 4.87
C LEU A 3 -21.56 -21.89 5.45
N TYR A 4 -22.14 -20.75 5.84
CA TYR A 4 -21.39 -19.73 6.59
C TYR A 4 -21.49 -20.06 8.09
N PRO A 5 -20.45 -20.62 8.71
CA PRO A 5 -20.51 -20.88 10.15
C PRO A 5 -20.57 -19.55 10.89
N THR A 6 -21.57 -19.39 11.75
CA THR A 6 -21.62 -18.30 12.73
C THR A 6 -20.41 -18.41 13.65
N ARG A 7 -19.55 -17.38 13.64
CA ARG A 7 -18.33 -17.35 14.45
C ARG A 7 -18.55 -16.48 15.68
N VAL A 8 -18.31 -17.07 16.84
CA VAL A 8 -18.42 -16.40 18.14
C VAL A 8 -17.03 -16.21 18.76
N PRO A 9 -16.81 -15.12 19.52
CA PRO A 9 -15.55 -14.93 20.24
C PRO A 9 -15.34 -16.01 21.30
N PRO A 10 -14.09 -16.20 21.77
CA PRO A 10 -13.83 -17.02 22.94
C PRO A 10 -14.54 -16.46 24.19
N PRO A 11 -14.86 -17.31 25.18
CA PRO A 11 -15.63 -16.91 26.34
C PRO A 11 -14.89 -15.88 27.19
N LEU A 12 -15.53 -14.73 27.43
CA LEU A 12 -15.10 -13.67 28.32
C LEU A 12 -16.14 -13.49 29.43
N ALA A 13 -15.69 -13.06 30.62
CA ALA A 13 -16.60 -12.68 31.70
C ALA A 13 -17.43 -11.44 31.31
N GLU A 14 -18.64 -11.34 31.86
CA GLU A 14 -19.57 -10.25 31.57
C GLU A 14 -20.14 -9.65 32.86
N GLU A 15 -19.28 -8.99 33.65
CA GLU A 15 -19.70 -8.41 34.93
C GLU A 15 -20.28 -6.99 34.82
N LEU A 16 -19.78 -6.18 33.88
CA LEU A 16 -20.23 -4.79 33.73
C LEU A 16 -21.52 -4.68 32.91
N SER A 17 -22.44 -3.85 33.37
CA SER A 17 -23.64 -3.47 32.64
C SER A 17 -23.37 -2.34 31.63
N TRP A 18 -24.14 -2.26 30.55
CA TRP A 18 -24.12 -1.14 29.61
C TRP A 18 -24.38 0.20 30.30
N ARG A 19 -25.26 0.22 31.31
CA ARG A 19 -25.53 1.41 32.12
C ARG A 19 -24.30 1.83 32.91
N GLN A 20 -23.56 0.90 33.51
CA GLN A 20 -22.31 1.19 34.22
C GLN A 20 -21.24 1.76 33.29
N LEU A 21 -21.04 1.15 32.11
CA LEU A 21 -20.11 1.65 31.09
C LEU A 21 -20.50 3.04 30.58
N TRP A 22 -21.80 3.30 30.45
CA TRP A 22 -22.28 4.61 30.04
C TRP A 22 -22.03 5.67 31.12
N ARG A 23 -22.33 5.36 32.39
CA ARG A 23 -22.07 6.25 33.54
C ARG A 23 -20.60 6.57 33.74
N SER A 24 -19.70 5.63 33.46
CA SER A 24 -18.25 5.86 33.56
C SER A 24 -17.69 6.70 32.40
N GLY A 25 -18.52 7.05 31.41
CA GLY A 25 -18.09 7.81 30.24
C GLY A 25 -17.29 6.97 29.24
N ALA A 26 -17.42 5.63 29.26
CA ALA A 26 -16.64 4.73 28.39
C ALA A 26 -16.85 4.99 26.88
N PHE A 27 -17.89 5.72 26.50
CA PHE A 27 -18.21 6.07 25.12
C PHE A 27 -17.58 7.39 24.60
N ALA A 28 -16.67 8.01 25.36
CA ALA A 28 -16.09 9.32 24.99
C ALA A 28 -15.35 9.35 23.65
N GLN A 29 -14.57 8.31 23.32
CA GLN A 29 -13.82 8.28 22.05
C GLN A 29 -14.64 7.76 20.87
N LEU A 30 -15.53 6.79 21.10
CA LEU A 30 -16.55 6.34 20.13
C LEU A 30 -17.93 6.37 20.77
N ASP A 31 -18.67 7.40 20.42
CA ASP A 31 -20.07 7.57 20.83
C ASP A 31 -20.95 6.42 20.32
N LEU A 32 -22.01 6.15 21.09
CA LEU A 32 -23.15 5.39 20.61
C LEU A 32 -23.77 6.08 19.37
N THR A 33 -24.05 5.29 18.35
CA THR A 33 -24.65 5.76 17.10
C THR A 33 -26.11 5.34 17.02
N TRP A 34 -26.97 6.25 16.56
CA TRP A 34 -28.35 5.87 16.26
C TRP A 34 -28.41 4.82 15.13
N ASP A 35 -29.49 4.06 15.09
CA ASP A 35 -29.86 3.08 14.07
C ASP A 35 -29.56 3.48 12.60
N THR A 36 -29.89 4.71 12.17
CA THR A 36 -29.71 5.14 10.78
C THR A 36 -28.23 5.31 10.41
N ASN A 37 -27.43 5.94 11.27
CA ASN A 37 -25.98 6.04 11.16
C ASN A 37 -25.31 4.67 11.29
N PHE A 38 -25.80 3.79 12.18
CA PHE A 38 -25.29 2.44 12.30
C PHE A 38 -25.48 1.67 10.98
N SER A 39 -26.68 1.71 10.40
CA SER A 39 -26.97 1.15 9.08
C SER A 39 -26.12 1.77 7.95
N ALA A 40 -25.89 3.09 7.98
CA ALA A 40 -25.00 3.75 7.02
C ALA A 40 -23.55 3.26 7.15
N ARG A 41 -23.05 3.11 8.38
CA ARG A 41 -21.71 2.56 8.65
C ARG A 41 -21.62 1.08 8.24
N ALA A 42 -22.65 0.28 8.45
CA ALA A 42 -22.71 -1.09 7.93
C ALA A 42 -22.62 -1.10 6.39
N LYS A 43 -23.33 -0.19 5.71
CA LYS A 43 -23.28 -0.07 4.24
C LYS A 43 -21.88 0.29 3.73
N GLU A 44 -21.11 1.13 4.42
CA GLU A 44 -19.71 1.42 4.06
C GLU A 44 -18.81 0.17 4.05
N ARG A 45 -19.18 -0.86 4.81
CA ARG A 45 -18.52 -2.18 4.86
C ARG A 45 -19.08 -3.16 3.84
N GLY A 46 -20.06 -2.77 3.02
CA GLY A 46 -20.78 -3.65 2.12
C GLY A 46 -21.85 -4.51 2.82
N LEU A 47 -22.25 -4.15 4.04
CA LEU A 47 -23.25 -4.88 4.83
C LEU A 47 -24.60 -4.17 4.77
N GLY A 48 -25.58 -4.79 4.11
CA GLY A 48 -26.91 -4.22 3.91
C GLY A 48 -27.88 -4.58 5.03
N LEU A 49 -28.08 -3.67 6.00
CA LEU A 49 -29.07 -3.83 7.09
C LEU A 49 -30.50 -3.45 6.69
N GLY A 50 -30.75 -3.19 5.40
CA GLY A 50 -32.04 -2.71 4.90
C GLY A 50 -32.27 -1.21 5.13
N ILE A 51 -33.45 -0.73 4.73
CA ILE A 51 -33.87 0.67 4.88
C ILE A 51 -34.83 0.77 6.08
N GLY A 52 -34.58 1.74 6.96
CA GLY A 52 -35.43 2.03 8.11
C GLY A 52 -35.24 1.09 9.31
N GLN A 53 -36.11 1.21 10.29
CA GLN A 53 -35.96 0.58 11.61
C GLN A 53 -36.43 -0.88 11.67
N ARG A 54 -37.38 -1.26 10.79
CA ARG A 54 -38.07 -2.56 10.86
C ARG A 54 -37.13 -3.77 10.85
N GLN A 55 -36.07 -3.72 10.05
CA GLN A 55 -35.14 -4.83 9.96
C GLN A 55 -34.30 -4.94 11.25
N LEU A 56 -33.85 -3.82 11.80
CA LEU A 56 -33.11 -3.81 13.07
C LEU A 56 -33.98 -4.22 14.25
N GLU A 57 -35.22 -3.75 14.31
CA GLU A 57 -36.21 -4.19 15.31
C GLU A 57 -36.43 -5.71 15.24
N ARG A 58 -36.56 -6.27 14.03
CA ARG A 58 -36.67 -7.73 13.85
C ARG A 58 -35.44 -8.46 14.39
N LEU A 59 -34.23 -7.96 14.12
CA LEU A 59 -32.99 -8.59 14.59
C LEU A 59 -32.85 -8.52 16.12
N ASP A 60 -33.26 -7.40 16.73
CA ASP A 60 -33.33 -7.23 18.18
C ASP A 60 -34.29 -8.21 18.83
N MET A 61 -35.53 -8.28 18.31
CA MET A 61 -36.56 -9.21 18.80
C MET A 61 -36.15 -10.68 18.69
N GLN A 62 -35.26 -11.02 17.76
CA GLN A 62 -34.75 -12.38 17.58
C GLN A 62 -33.41 -12.62 18.29
N GLY A 63 -32.85 -11.64 19.00
CA GLY A 63 -31.62 -11.76 19.79
C GLY A 63 -30.30 -11.74 19.02
N ALA A 64 -30.34 -11.69 17.69
CA ALA A 64 -29.11 -11.73 16.87
C ALA A 64 -28.31 -10.43 16.89
N LEU A 65 -28.98 -9.29 17.03
CA LEU A 65 -28.34 -7.98 17.12
C LEU A 65 -29.22 -7.04 17.95
N GLN A 66 -28.81 -6.75 19.18
CA GLN A 66 -29.58 -5.91 20.09
C GLN A 66 -28.96 -4.51 20.16
N PRO A 67 -29.76 -3.42 20.19
CA PRO A 67 -29.22 -2.11 20.52
C PRO A 67 -28.68 -2.12 21.96
N ILE A 68 -27.73 -1.25 22.28
CA ILE A 68 -27.23 -1.06 23.65
C ILE A 68 -28.31 -0.37 24.50
N ALA A 69 -28.95 0.65 23.94
CA ALA A 69 -29.98 1.42 24.61
C ALA A 69 -30.97 2.04 23.61
N PHE A 70 -32.10 2.49 24.12
CA PHE A 70 -33.01 3.40 23.44
C PHE A 70 -32.92 4.77 24.11
N ALA A 71 -32.84 5.83 23.31
CA ALA A 71 -32.81 7.20 23.82
C ALA A 71 -33.93 8.05 23.24
N GLU A 72 -34.59 8.84 24.10
CA GLU A 72 -35.57 9.83 23.71
C GLU A 72 -34.91 11.10 23.20
N GLY A 73 -35.28 11.55 21.99
CA GLY A 73 -34.74 12.78 21.41
C GLY A 73 -33.29 12.68 20.96
N GLY A 74 -32.77 11.45 20.80
CA GLY A 74 -31.42 11.16 20.33
C GLY A 74 -30.39 10.99 21.45
N SER A 75 -29.16 10.64 21.06
CA SER A 75 -28.04 10.48 21.99
C SER A 75 -27.53 11.86 22.43
N PRO A 76 -27.16 12.05 23.71
CA PRO A 76 -26.48 13.25 24.15
C PRO A 76 -25.09 13.27 23.56
N HIS A 77 -24.90 14.04 22.49
CA HIS A 77 -23.63 14.04 21.80
C HIS A 77 -22.58 14.83 22.59
N ARG A 78 -21.45 14.16 22.89
CA ARG A 78 -20.16 14.78 23.26
C ARG A 78 -20.22 15.70 24.47
N PHE A 79 -20.79 15.23 25.57
CA PHE A 79 -20.69 15.93 26.87
C PHE A 79 -19.73 15.18 27.80
N VAL A 80 -19.01 15.94 28.63
CA VAL A 80 -18.18 15.35 29.71
C VAL A 80 -19.07 14.70 30.78
N ASP A 81 -20.15 15.38 31.17
CA ASP A 81 -21.13 14.87 32.13
C ASP A 81 -22.37 14.37 31.38
N VAL A 82 -22.53 13.05 31.35
CA VAL A 82 -23.66 12.39 30.69
C VAL A 82 -24.85 12.17 31.65
N SER A 83 -24.65 12.30 32.97
CA SER A 83 -25.68 11.99 33.97
C SER A 83 -27.05 12.65 33.76
N PRO A 84 -27.16 13.90 33.27
CA PRO A 84 -28.47 14.54 33.06
C PRO A 84 -29.34 13.82 32.03
N PHE A 85 -28.75 12.99 31.19
CA PHE A 85 -29.44 12.33 30.09
C PHE A 85 -29.83 10.88 30.39
N GLU A 86 -29.38 10.31 31.52
CA GLU A 86 -29.62 8.91 31.83
C GLU A 86 -31.11 8.63 31.98
N THR A 87 -31.84 9.59 32.54
CA THR A 87 -33.28 9.51 32.73
C THR A 87 -34.03 9.35 31.42
N ARG A 88 -33.42 9.68 30.26
CA ARG A 88 -34.00 9.58 28.91
C ARG A 88 -33.54 8.32 28.16
N MET A 89 -32.80 7.44 28.84
CA MET A 89 -32.25 6.22 28.26
C MET A 89 -32.90 4.99 28.89
N THR A 90 -33.19 4.00 28.04
CA THR A 90 -33.58 2.64 28.45
C THR A 90 -32.51 1.68 27.96
N PHE A 91 -31.78 1.03 28.85
CA PHE A 91 -30.72 0.09 28.49
C PHE A 91 -31.34 -1.26 28.13
N ARG A 92 -31.03 -1.75 26.94
CA ARG A 92 -31.73 -2.89 26.33
C ARG A 92 -31.52 -4.19 27.09
N GLU A 93 -30.34 -4.39 27.68
CA GLU A 93 -29.99 -5.62 28.41
C GLU A 93 -30.79 -5.79 29.72
N GLU A 94 -31.34 -4.69 30.25
CA GLU A 94 -32.07 -4.67 31.52
C GLU A 94 -33.57 -4.95 31.33
N GLU A 95 -34.02 -5.02 30.08
CA GLU A 95 -35.43 -5.14 29.70
C GLU A 95 -35.66 -6.36 28.78
N PRO A 96 -36.84 -7.00 28.82
CA PRO A 96 -37.20 -8.00 27.83
C PRO A 96 -37.39 -7.37 26.44
N ALA A 97 -37.20 -8.17 25.40
CA ALA A 97 -37.44 -7.74 24.02
C ALA A 97 -38.91 -7.32 23.82
N ARG A 98 -39.12 -6.13 23.26
CA ARG A 98 -40.44 -5.60 22.91
C ARG A 98 -40.35 -4.67 21.70
N ALA A 99 -41.48 -4.42 21.05
CA ALA A 99 -41.54 -3.56 19.87
C ALA A 99 -40.99 -2.16 20.15
N TRP A 100 -40.17 -1.62 19.26
CA TRP A 100 -39.45 -0.35 19.42
C TRP A 100 -40.35 0.85 19.78
N PRO A 101 -41.57 0.99 19.21
CA PRO A 101 -42.48 2.07 19.59
C PRO A 101 -42.86 2.09 21.07
N THR A 102 -42.76 0.96 21.78
CA THR A 102 -43.10 0.88 23.22
C THR A 102 -42.03 1.47 24.13
N TYR A 103 -40.83 1.75 23.61
CA TYR A 103 -39.79 2.46 24.35
C TYR A 103 -39.94 3.99 24.27
N ALA A 104 -40.92 4.50 23.51
CA ALA A 104 -41.26 5.91 23.53
C ALA A 104 -42.04 6.25 24.80
N ARG A 105 -41.60 7.26 25.55
CA ARG A 105 -42.41 7.82 26.63
C ARG A 105 -43.47 8.79 26.11
N ASP A 106 -44.58 8.85 26.81
CA ASP A 106 -45.66 9.82 26.61
C ASP A 106 -45.19 11.24 26.98
N SER A 107 -44.33 11.82 26.14
CA SER A 107 -43.96 13.24 26.22
C SER A 107 -44.75 14.05 25.20
N PRO A 108 -45.34 15.20 25.59
CA PRO A 108 -46.03 16.08 24.65
C PRO A 108 -45.04 16.62 23.60
N GLY A 109 -45.24 16.19 22.35
CA GLY A 109 -44.30 16.35 21.24
C GLY A 109 -43.51 15.06 21.04
N ARG A 110 -43.94 14.22 20.10
CA ARG A 110 -43.29 12.95 19.71
C ARG A 110 -41.82 13.17 19.38
N GLN A 111 -40.93 13.08 20.36
CA GLN A 111 -39.51 12.95 20.08
C GLN A 111 -39.29 11.49 19.67
N PRO A 112 -38.75 11.22 18.48
CA PRO A 112 -38.55 9.86 18.03
C PRO A 112 -37.58 9.14 18.99
N THR A 113 -37.95 7.93 19.39
CA THR A 113 -37.04 7.02 20.11
C THR A 113 -36.01 6.48 19.14
N SER A 114 -34.73 6.67 19.45
CA SER A 114 -33.62 6.15 18.66
C SER A 114 -33.00 4.95 19.35
N ALA A 115 -32.90 3.83 18.63
CA ALA A 115 -32.07 2.72 19.06
C ALA A 115 -30.60 3.08 18.87
N LEU A 116 -29.79 2.84 19.89
CA LEU A 116 -28.38 3.22 19.97
C LEU A 116 -27.51 1.96 19.93
N TYR A 117 -26.52 1.97 19.05
CA TYR A 117 -25.57 0.88 18.83
C TYR A 117 -24.14 1.35 19.07
N SER A 118 -23.27 0.45 19.53
CA SER A 118 -21.83 0.69 19.54
C SER A 118 -21.26 0.43 18.14
N PRO A 119 -20.31 1.26 17.66
CA PRO A 119 -19.59 0.98 16.42
C PRO A 119 -18.89 -0.38 16.42
N TRP A 120 -18.50 -0.92 17.59
CA TRP A 120 -17.90 -2.25 17.71
C TRP A 120 -18.86 -3.38 17.38
N GLN A 121 -20.18 -3.15 17.42
CA GLN A 121 -21.14 -4.17 16.98
C GLN A 121 -21.05 -4.47 15.48
N LEU A 122 -20.43 -3.58 14.69
CA LEU A 122 -20.19 -3.81 13.26
C LEU A 122 -19.25 -5.00 13.00
N LEU A 123 -18.46 -5.44 13.99
CA LEU A 123 -17.54 -6.58 13.86
C LEU A 123 -18.27 -7.91 13.55
N TYR A 124 -19.53 -8.05 13.98
CA TYR A 124 -20.29 -9.30 13.82
C TYR A 124 -21.56 -9.16 12.98
N VAL A 125 -21.83 -7.98 12.41
CA VAL A 125 -23.01 -7.76 11.55
C VAL A 125 -23.02 -8.68 10.33
N GLU A 126 -21.86 -9.05 9.78
CA GLU A 126 -21.83 -10.01 8.68
C GLU A 126 -22.38 -11.38 9.10
N ASP A 127 -22.03 -11.86 10.30
CA ASP A 127 -22.54 -13.12 10.85
C ASP A 127 -24.05 -13.03 11.12
N VAL A 128 -24.54 -11.87 11.57
CA VAL A 128 -25.99 -11.60 11.71
C VAL A 128 -26.71 -11.70 10.36
N LEU A 129 -26.12 -11.13 9.31
CA LEU A 129 -26.73 -11.12 7.98
C LEU A 129 -26.66 -12.49 7.28
N ARG A 130 -25.56 -13.24 7.49
CA ARG A 130 -25.32 -14.51 6.79
C ARG A 130 -25.74 -15.75 7.55
N GLY A 131 -25.84 -15.70 8.88
CA GLY A 131 -26.08 -16.88 9.72
C GLY A 131 -27.47 -17.52 9.55
N LYS A 132 -28.36 -16.95 8.73
CA LYS A 132 -29.64 -17.56 8.28
C LYS A 132 -29.67 -17.90 6.79
N SER A 133 -28.53 -17.81 6.10
CA SER A 133 -28.46 -17.94 4.65
C SER A 133 -27.45 -18.99 4.24
N ALA A 134 -27.82 -19.80 3.25
CA ALA A 134 -26.91 -20.72 2.58
C ALA A 134 -26.73 -20.30 1.12
N LYS A 135 -25.52 -20.46 0.59
CA LYS A 135 -25.28 -20.34 -0.84
C LYS A 135 -25.50 -21.69 -1.51
N ILE A 136 -26.53 -21.74 -2.35
CA ILE A 136 -26.87 -22.91 -3.16
C ILE A 136 -26.36 -22.65 -4.57
N GLY A 137 -25.53 -23.54 -5.09
CA GLY A 137 -25.03 -23.45 -6.46
C GLY A 137 -26.13 -23.73 -7.48
N LEU A 138 -26.00 -23.12 -8.66
CA LEU A 138 -27.01 -23.26 -9.71
C LEU A 138 -27.15 -24.74 -10.15
N GLU A 139 -26.05 -25.49 -10.10
CA GLU A 139 -26.00 -26.92 -10.38
C GLU A 139 -26.93 -27.74 -9.48
N ILE A 140 -27.06 -27.37 -8.20
CA ILE A 140 -27.99 -28.04 -7.27
C ILE A 140 -29.43 -27.76 -7.67
N LEU A 141 -29.73 -26.53 -8.10
CA LEU A 141 -31.07 -26.13 -8.52
C LEU A 141 -31.49 -26.77 -9.85
N LEU A 142 -30.51 -27.08 -10.71
CA LEU A 142 -30.71 -27.72 -12.02
C LEU A 142 -30.64 -29.26 -11.97
N ALA A 143 -30.28 -29.84 -10.82
CA ALA A 143 -30.21 -31.28 -10.63
C ALA A 143 -31.61 -31.94 -10.72
N PRO A 144 -31.69 -33.26 -10.98
CA PRO A 144 -32.93 -34.02 -10.88
C PRO A 144 -33.63 -33.79 -9.53
N ALA A 145 -34.97 -33.85 -9.53
CA ALA A 145 -35.77 -33.45 -8.37
C ALA A 145 -35.34 -34.15 -7.07
N GLU A 146 -35.08 -35.46 -7.10
CA GLU A 146 -34.65 -36.22 -5.92
C GLU A 146 -33.31 -35.72 -5.34
N GLU A 147 -32.32 -35.46 -6.20
CA GLU A 147 -31.00 -34.98 -5.76
C GLU A 147 -31.06 -33.54 -5.26
N ARG A 148 -31.83 -32.69 -5.95
CA ARG A 148 -32.08 -31.30 -5.55
C ARG A 148 -32.77 -31.27 -4.20
N ASP A 149 -33.87 -31.98 -4.02
CA ASP A 149 -34.69 -31.92 -2.82
C ASP A 149 -33.92 -32.49 -1.61
N ALA A 150 -33.14 -33.57 -1.80
CA ALA A 150 -32.24 -34.09 -0.76
C ALA A 150 -31.10 -33.12 -0.38
N ALA A 151 -30.61 -32.31 -1.32
CA ALA A 151 -29.60 -31.27 -1.03
C ALA A 151 -30.22 -30.06 -0.31
N LEU A 152 -31.43 -29.65 -0.69
CA LEU A 152 -32.17 -28.57 -0.05
C LEU A 152 -32.59 -28.95 1.37
N GLU A 153 -33.03 -30.19 1.62
CA GLU A 153 -33.40 -30.64 2.96
C GLU A 153 -32.18 -30.65 3.90
N ARG A 154 -31.03 -31.17 3.44
CA ARG A 154 -29.77 -31.07 4.21
C ARG A 154 -29.36 -29.64 4.51
N THR A 155 -29.59 -28.72 3.56
CA THR A 155 -29.32 -27.29 3.77
C THR A 155 -30.24 -26.72 4.84
N ARG A 156 -31.53 -27.07 4.79
CA ARG A 156 -32.53 -26.66 5.76
C ARG A 156 -32.18 -27.15 7.16
N GLU A 157 -31.88 -28.44 7.33
CA GLU A 157 -31.48 -29.02 8.62
C GLU A 157 -30.26 -28.30 9.21
N CYS A 158 -29.26 -27.98 8.37
CA CYS A 158 -28.10 -27.21 8.80
C CYS A 158 -28.45 -25.79 9.25
N LEU A 159 -29.35 -25.10 8.54
CA LEU A 159 -29.80 -23.76 8.91
C LEU A 159 -30.64 -23.77 10.19
N GLU A 160 -31.51 -24.75 10.37
CA GLU A 160 -32.28 -24.95 11.59
C GLU A 160 -31.35 -25.22 12.78
N ALA A 161 -30.32 -26.04 12.61
CA ALA A 161 -29.30 -26.28 13.64
C ALA A 161 -28.45 -25.03 13.98
N GLN A 162 -28.30 -24.09 13.05
CA GLN A 162 -27.58 -22.83 13.29
C GLN A 162 -28.46 -21.74 13.91
N GLN A 163 -29.79 -21.89 13.88
CA GLN A 163 -30.74 -20.89 14.33
C GLN A 163 -30.51 -20.49 15.80
N ASP A 164 -30.32 -21.45 16.69
CA ASP A 164 -30.14 -21.19 18.13
C ASP A 164 -28.85 -20.40 18.40
N ARG A 165 -27.77 -20.75 17.70
CA ARG A 165 -26.49 -20.03 17.76
C ARG A 165 -26.63 -18.60 17.22
N TRP A 166 -27.42 -18.43 16.18
CA TRP A 166 -27.68 -17.12 15.59
C TRP A 166 -28.54 -16.24 16.52
N GLN A 167 -29.54 -16.80 17.20
CA GLN A 167 -30.39 -16.07 18.14
C GLN A 167 -29.65 -15.62 19.41
N THR A 168 -28.54 -16.30 19.74
CA THR A 168 -27.69 -15.98 20.89
C THR A 168 -26.42 -15.21 20.50
N LEU A 169 -26.31 -14.80 19.22
CA LEU A 169 -25.10 -14.20 18.67
C LEU A 169 -24.71 -12.89 19.36
N ASP A 170 -25.68 -12.00 19.62
CA ASP A 170 -25.41 -10.74 20.33
C ASP A 170 -24.87 -11.00 21.73
N ALA A 171 -25.48 -11.94 22.45
CA ALA A 171 -25.06 -12.33 23.79
C ALA A 171 -23.64 -12.91 23.80
N ALA A 172 -23.28 -13.71 22.79
CA ALA A 172 -21.93 -14.26 22.65
C ALA A 172 -20.87 -13.19 22.35
N TRP A 173 -21.22 -12.13 21.61
CA TRP A 173 -20.29 -11.03 21.27
C TRP A 173 -20.22 -9.94 22.34
N ARG A 174 -21.29 -9.75 23.11
CA ARG A 174 -21.46 -8.67 24.07
C ARG A 174 -20.31 -8.53 25.06
N PRO A 175 -19.75 -9.59 25.68
CA PRO A 175 -18.59 -9.48 26.55
C PRO A 175 -17.39 -8.81 25.86
N LEU A 176 -17.07 -9.22 24.63
CA LEU A 176 -15.99 -8.62 23.84
C LEU A 176 -16.30 -7.16 23.49
N VAL A 177 -17.54 -6.83 23.12
CA VAL A 177 -17.94 -5.45 22.83
C VAL A 177 -17.81 -4.56 24.09
N LYS A 178 -18.20 -5.06 25.28
CA LYS A 178 -18.05 -4.36 26.56
C LYS A 178 -16.58 -4.11 26.90
N LEU A 179 -15.71 -5.11 26.73
CA LEU A 179 -14.27 -4.98 26.86
C LEU A 179 -13.73 -3.89 25.93
N LEU A 180 -14.04 -3.92 24.63
CA LEU A 180 -13.58 -2.91 23.66
C LEU A 180 -14.08 -1.50 24.01
N VAL A 181 -15.34 -1.36 24.42
CA VAL A 181 -15.91 -0.09 24.88
C VAL A 181 -15.17 0.43 26.11
N ARG A 182 -14.84 -0.42 27.09
CA ARG A 182 -14.12 0.01 28.29
C ARG A 182 -12.70 0.50 27.97
N LEU A 183 -12.04 -0.15 27.01
CA LEU A 183 -10.64 0.11 26.64
C LEU A 183 -10.47 1.29 25.66
N GLN A 184 -11.50 1.61 24.86
CA GLN A 184 -11.35 2.57 23.75
C GLN A 184 -10.94 3.97 24.19
N ASN A 185 -11.36 4.42 25.38
CA ASN A 185 -11.00 5.76 25.84
C ASN A 185 -9.50 5.93 26.05
N ARG A 186 -8.83 4.87 26.49
CA ARG A 186 -7.39 4.85 26.77
C ARG A 186 -6.56 4.63 25.50
N TYR A 187 -6.94 3.64 24.68
CA TYR A 187 -6.07 3.12 23.62
C TYR A 187 -6.50 3.50 22.20
N LEU A 188 -7.75 3.84 21.95
CA LEU A 188 -8.19 4.18 20.59
C LEU A 188 -7.49 5.42 20.03
N PRO A 189 -7.20 6.48 20.82
CA PRO A 189 -6.40 7.59 20.32
C PRO A 189 -4.99 7.16 19.89
N GLU A 190 -4.38 6.19 20.58
CA GLU A 190 -3.11 5.59 20.17
C GLU A 190 -3.24 4.68 18.94
N CYS A 191 -4.42 4.15 18.64
CA CYS A 191 -4.68 3.35 17.45
C CYS A 191 -4.98 4.22 16.22
N THR A 192 -5.68 5.35 16.41
CA THR A 192 -6.20 6.19 15.33
C THR A 192 -5.43 7.50 15.12
N GLY A 193 -4.59 7.89 16.09
CA GLY A 193 -3.88 9.16 16.11
C GLY A 193 -4.80 10.38 16.27
N ARG A 194 -6.00 10.18 16.82
CA ARG A 194 -7.02 11.23 16.98
C ARG A 194 -7.77 11.06 18.30
N THR A 195 -8.06 12.17 18.95
CA THR A 195 -8.95 12.24 20.11
C THR A 195 -10.27 12.89 19.72
N THR A 196 -11.33 12.54 20.47
CA THR A 196 -12.63 13.20 20.40
C THR A 196 -12.71 14.25 21.51
N LEU A 197 -13.01 15.50 21.14
CA LEU A 197 -13.29 16.57 22.10
C LEU A 197 -14.71 16.46 22.63
N LEU A 198 -14.85 16.61 23.95
CA LEU A 198 -16.12 16.66 24.65
C LEU A 198 -16.41 18.09 25.13
N TYR A 199 -17.68 18.47 25.18
CA TYR A 199 -18.13 19.74 25.73
C TYR A 199 -18.35 19.62 27.24
N ASP A 200 -17.65 20.45 28.00
CA ASP A 200 -17.89 20.64 29.43
C ASP A 200 -18.92 21.76 29.59
N ALA A 201 -20.13 21.42 30.01
CA ALA A 201 -21.22 22.38 30.21
C ALA A 201 -20.97 23.33 31.39
N LYS A 202 -20.23 22.91 32.42
CA LYS A 202 -19.90 23.74 33.59
C LYS A 202 -18.89 24.81 33.21
N GLN A 203 -17.88 24.44 32.43
CA GLN A 203 -16.81 25.33 31.99
C GLN A 203 -17.11 26.04 30.66
N LYS A 204 -18.17 25.61 29.95
CA LYS A 204 -18.57 26.10 28.61
C LYS A 204 -17.46 26.02 27.56
N GLN A 205 -16.66 24.95 27.59
CA GLN A 205 -15.54 24.75 26.66
C GLN A 205 -15.43 23.31 26.16
N GLN A 206 -14.67 23.11 25.08
CA GLN A 206 -14.31 21.78 24.61
C GLN A 206 -13.03 21.31 25.31
N VAL A 207 -13.03 20.07 25.78
CA VAL A 207 -11.94 19.44 26.53
C VAL A 207 -11.60 18.10 25.88
N ASP A 208 -10.31 17.80 25.78
CA ASP A 208 -9.83 16.47 25.42
C ASP A 208 -9.78 15.59 26.68
N PRO A 209 -10.60 14.53 26.80
CA PRO A 209 -10.58 13.67 27.98
C PRO A 209 -9.39 12.71 28.01
N TRP A 210 -8.66 12.55 26.89
CA TRP A 210 -7.65 11.49 26.77
C TRP A 210 -6.43 11.66 27.68
N PRO A 211 -5.85 12.86 27.88
CA PRO A 211 -4.74 13.03 28.82
C PRO A 211 -5.08 12.57 30.24
N ALA A 212 -6.26 12.96 30.74
CA ALA A 212 -6.74 12.55 32.06
C ALA A 212 -7.03 11.04 32.14
N GLU A 213 -7.59 10.44 31.07
CA GLU A 213 -7.76 8.98 31.00
C GLU A 213 -6.41 8.26 31.07
N ARG A 214 -5.39 8.75 30.35
CA ARG A 214 -4.06 8.14 30.32
C ARG A 214 -3.37 8.15 31.68
N GLU A 215 -3.54 9.22 32.45
CA GLU A 215 -2.95 9.36 33.79
C GLU A 215 -3.62 8.44 34.82
N ARG A 216 -4.95 8.24 34.72
CA ARG A 216 -5.72 7.45 35.71
C ARG A 216 -5.84 5.97 35.39
N PHE A 217 -5.57 5.56 34.16
CA PHE A 217 -5.81 4.20 33.69
C PHE A 217 -4.79 3.21 34.29
N ASP A 218 -5.29 2.19 34.97
CA ASP A 218 -4.50 1.06 35.45
C ASP A 218 -5.04 -0.25 34.87
N ALA A 219 -4.21 -0.95 34.09
CA ALA A 219 -4.64 -2.13 33.34
C ALA A 219 -5.08 -3.28 34.27
N ARG A 220 -4.44 -3.44 35.44
CA ARG A 220 -4.76 -4.49 36.41
C ARG A 220 -6.12 -4.26 37.06
N THR A 221 -6.40 -3.02 37.47
CA THR A 221 -7.69 -2.63 38.03
C THR A 221 -8.81 -2.82 37.01
N VAL A 222 -8.59 -2.45 35.74
CA VAL A 222 -9.58 -2.65 34.67
C VAL A 222 -9.79 -4.14 34.37
N ALA A 223 -8.74 -4.96 34.37
CA ALA A 223 -8.87 -6.41 34.21
C ALA A 223 -9.72 -7.04 35.34
N ALA A 224 -9.50 -6.61 36.59
CA ALA A 224 -10.28 -7.03 37.74
C ALA A 224 -11.74 -6.54 37.66
N GLU A 225 -11.97 -5.27 37.26
CA GLU A 225 -13.31 -4.68 37.06
C GLU A 225 -14.15 -5.47 36.03
N LEU A 226 -13.49 -5.97 34.97
CA LEU A 226 -14.12 -6.74 33.91
C LEU A 226 -14.13 -8.25 34.16
N ALA A 227 -13.51 -8.71 35.26
CA ALA A 227 -13.25 -10.12 35.56
C ALA A 227 -12.60 -10.92 34.40
N VAL A 228 -11.69 -10.28 33.67
CA VAL A 228 -10.96 -10.93 32.55
C VAL A 228 -9.53 -11.27 32.95
N SER A 229 -9.05 -12.42 32.50
CA SER A 229 -7.66 -12.83 32.64
C SER A 229 -6.84 -12.54 31.37
N ALA A 230 -5.52 -12.38 31.52
CA ALA A 230 -4.63 -12.16 30.37
C ALA A 230 -4.72 -13.29 29.30
N PRO A 231 -4.85 -14.58 29.66
CA PRO A 231 -5.07 -15.65 28.67
C PRO A 231 -6.37 -15.46 27.87
N GLN A 232 -7.48 -15.15 28.54
CA GLN A 232 -8.76 -14.92 27.85
C GLN A 232 -8.70 -13.75 26.87
N VAL A 233 -8.05 -12.65 27.28
CA VAL A 233 -7.86 -11.48 26.40
C VAL A 233 -6.91 -11.82 25.24
N THR A 234 -5.91 -12.67 25.47
CA THR A 234 -5.00 -13.16 24.41
C THR A 234 -5.74 -13.99 23.37
N GLU A 235 -6.63 -14.89 23.78
CA GLU A 235 -7.49 -15.63 22.85
C GLU A 235 -8.41 -14.69 22.04
N ALA A 236 -9.02 -13.72 22.71
CA ALA A 236 -9.87 -12.72 22.04
C ALA A 236 -9.08 -11.86 21.03
N TYR A 237 -7.83 -11.50 21.36
CA TYR A 237 -6.91 -10.82 20.46
C TYR A 237 -6.68 -11.64 19.20
N TRP A 238 -6.29 -12.91 19.32
CA TRP A 238 -6.01 -13.74 18.15
C TRP A 238 -7.25 -14.07 17.34
N PHE A 239 -8.42 -14.22 17.99
CA PHE A 239 -9.71 -14.31 17.30
C PHE A 239 -9.96 -13.09 16.40
N LEU A 240 -9.75 -11.87 16.90
CA LEU A 240 -9.91 -10.64 16.11
C LEU A 240 -8.88 -10.53 14.99
N VAL A 241 -7.63 -10.93 15.23
CA VAL A 241 -6.58 -10.97 14.20
C VAL A 241 -6.98 -11.92 13.06
N GLU A 242 -7.42 -13.14 13.38
CA GLU A 242 -7.86 -14.13 12.38
C GLU A 242 -9.02 -13.59 11.56
N ARG A 243 -10.04 -13.01 12.21
CA ARG A 243 -11.17 -12.39 11.50
C ARG A 243 -10.72 -11.24 10.59
N GLY A 244 -9.80 -10.41 11.06
CA GLY A 244 -9.24 -9.34 10.23
C GLY A 244 -8.52 -9.87 8.99
N ILE A 245 -7.78 -10.98 9.11
CA ILE A 245 -7.10 -11.63 7.99
C ILE A 245 -8.12 -12.17 6.96
N ASP A 246 -9.21 -12.77 7.42
CA ASP A 246 -10.25 -13.31 6.52
C ASP A 246 -10.92 -12.23 5.66
N TYR A 247 -10.97 -10.99 6.14
CA TYR A 247 -11.48 -9.84 5.38
C TYR A 247 -10.41 -9.07 4.60
N GLU A 248 -9.13 -9.34 4.85
CA GLU A 248 -8.05 -8.62 4.19
C GLU A 248 -7.95 -9.10 2.73
N PRO A 249 -8.09 -8.21 1.72
CA PRO A 249 -7.95 -8.61 0.33
C PRO A 249 -6.59 -9.25 0.06
N ARG A 250 -6.58 -10.33 -0.72
CA ARG A 250 -5.37 -11.06 -1.12
C ARG A 250 -4.78 -10.47 -2.40
N ASP A 251 -4.42 -9.19 -2.33
CA ASP A 251 -3.93 -8.40 -3.46
C ASP A 251 -2.47 -7.94 -3.29
N SER A 252 -1.76 -8.48 -2.28
CA SER A 252 -0.37 -8.14 -1.95
C SER A 252 -0.17 -6.67 -1.52
N LEU A 253 -1.26 -5.96 -1.17
CA LEU A 253 -1.22 -4.57 -0.71
C LEU A 253 -1.48 -4.44 0.79
N GLU A 254 -1.48 -5.54 1.54
CA GLU A 254 -1.88 -5.58 2.95
C GLU A 254 -0.99 -4.68 3.82
N LEU A 255 0.33 -4.77 3.63
CA LEU A 255 1.30 -3.97 4.36
C LEU A 255 1.25 -2.49 3.97
N LEU A 256 1.05 -2.20 2.69
CA LEU A 256 0.84 -0.83 2.23
C LEU A 256 -0.43 -0.21 2.81
N ARG A 257 -1.53 -0.98 2.91
CA ARG A 257 -2.77 -0.51 3.56
C ARG A 257 -2.55 -0.19 5.04
N ARG A 258 -1.73 -0.98 5.73
CA ARG A 258 -1.36 -0.77 7.14
C ARG A 258 -0.43 0.43 7.34
N ALA A 259 0.52 0.63 6.44
CA ALA A 259 1.47 1.73 6.46
C ALA A 259 0.82 3.10 6.20
N ARG A 260 -0.41 3.13 5.64
CA ARG A 260 -1.10 4.41 5.39
C ARG A 260 -1.28 5.18 6.70
N PRO A 261 -1.20 6.53 6.65
CA PRO A 261 -1.58 7.36 7.78
C PRO A 261 -2.99 6.99 8.25
N ARG A 262 -3.17 6.87 9.57
CA ARG A 262 -4.43 6.42 10.18
C ARG A 262 -5.64 7.26 9.79
N SER A 263 -5.41 8.55 9.49
CA SER A 263 -6.41 9.47 8.92
C SER A 263 -7.02 8.97 7.60
N SER A 264 -6.25 8.24 6.79
CA SER A 264 -6.65 7.72 5.49
C SER A 264 -7.53 6.47 5.58
N HIS A 265 -7.53 5.76 6.71
CA HIS A 265 -8.33 4.53 6.89
C HIS A 265 -9.84 4.78 6.86
N LYS A 266 -10.27 6.04 7.08
CA LYS A 266 -11.68 6.45 6.90
C LYS A 266 -12.16 6.37 5.44
N ARG A 267 -11.25 6.30 4.47
CA ARG A 267 -11.57 6.18 3.03
C ARG A 267 -11.74 4.73 2.58
N LEU A 268 -11.35 3.76 3.41
CA LEU A 268 -11.55 2.33 3.09
C LEU A 268 -13.05 2.01 3.06
N ARG A 269 -13.45 1.10 2.16
CA ARG A 269 -14.81 0.61 1.98
C ARG A 269 -14.80 -0.90 1.80
N GLY A 270 -15.93 -1.56 2.00
CA GLY A 270 -16.08 -3.00 1.79
C GLY A 270 -15.22 -3.84 2.74
N MET A 271 -14.68 -4.94 2.23
CA MET A 271 -13.80 -5.88 2.94
C MET A 271 -12.57 -5.21 3.60
N PRO A 272 -11.79 -4.33 2.92
CA PRO A 272 -10.69 -3.60 3.57
C PRO A 272 -11.11 -2.81 4.82
N ARG A 273 -12.33 -2.26 4.81
CA ARG A 273 -12.86 -1.53 5.98
C ARG A 273 -13.19 -2.49 7.12
N GLN A 274 -13.76 -3.65 6.81
CA GLN A 274 -14.05 -4.70 7.81
C GLN A 274 -12.77 -5.24 8.43
N ALA A 275 -11.76 -5.56 7.61
CA ALA A 275 -10.44 -6.01 8.09
C ALA A 275 -9.84 -4.98 9.05
N ARG A 276 -9.91 -3.68 8.68
CA ARG A 276 -9.39 -2.61 9.53
C ARG A 276 -10.10 -2.50 10.87
N ASP A 277 -11.43 -2.62 10.92
CA ASP A 277 -12.15 -2.53 12.19
C ASP A 277 -11.74 -3.67 13.15
N HIS A 278 -11.52 -4.88 12.63
CA HIS A 278 -11.01 -6.00 13.41
C HIS A 278 -9.58 -5.77 13.89
N PHE A 279 -8.71 -5.20 13.05
CA PHE A 279 -7.35 -4.84 13.44
C PHE A 279 -7.29 -3.69 14.45
N ASP A 280 -8.17 -2.70 14.35
CA ASP A 280 -8.29 -1.65 15.36
C ASP A 280 -8.72 -2.26 16.71
N ALA A 281 -9.73 -3.15 16.71
CA ALA A 281 -10.15 -3.86 17.91
C ALA A 281 -9.02 -4.75 18.50
N ALA A 282 -8.30 -5.49 17.66
CA ALA A 282 -7.15 -6.28 18.08
C ALA A 282 -6.02 -5.40 18.64
N GLN A 283 -5.78 -4.23 18.05
CA GLN A 283 -4.74 -3.30 18.52
C GLN A 283 -5.06 -2.75 19.92
N LEU A 284 -6.35 -2.53 20.24
CA LEU A 284 -6.77 -2.16 21.61
C LEU A 284 -6.38 -3.26 22.61
N LEU A 285 -6.67 -4.53 22.28
CA LEU A 285 -6.33 -5.66 23.14
C LEU A 285 -4.82 -5.87 23.25
N TRP A 286 -4.06 -5.61 22.17
CA TRP A 286 -2.60 -5.66 22.16
C TRP A 286 -2.00 -4.67 23.16
N PHE A 287 -2.44 -3.40 23.14
CA PHE A 287 -1.97 -2.39 24.09
C PHE A 287 -2.37 -2.73 25.52
N PHE A 288 -3.61 -3.17 25.73
CA PHE A 288 -4.08 -3.57 27.05
C PHE A 288 -3.30 -4.75 27.62
N LEU A 289 -3.02 -5.77 26.82
CA LEU A 289 -2.18 -6.90 27.23
C LEU A 289 -0.76 -6.46 27.57
N THR A 290 -0.16 -5.60 26.74
CA THR A 290 1.18 -5.06 26.99
C THR A 290 1.24 -4.31 28.32
N ASP A 291 0.25 -3.46 28.63
CA ASP A 291 0.18 -2.76 29.92
C ASP A 291 -0.12 -3.73 31.09
N LEU A 292 -0.87 -4.80 30.85
CA LEU A 292 -1.28 -5.77 31.88
C LEU A 292 -0.14 -6.74 32.27
N THR A 293 0.60 -7.24 31.29
CA THR A 293 1.62 -8.30 31.46
C THR A 293 3.05 -7.78 31.36
N GLY A 294 3.27 -6.62 30.74
CA GLY A 294 4.59 -6.08 30.40
C GLY A 294 5.12 -6.54 29.04
N ASP A 295 4.48 -7.54 28.42
CA ASP A 295 4.91 -8.15 27.16
C ASP A 295 3.75 -8.16 26.14
N PRO A 296 4.04 -8.06 24.83
CA PRO A 296 3.00 -8.21 23.81
C PRO A 296 2.38 -9.63 23.86
N PRO A 297 1.14 -9.80 23.36
CA PRO A 297 0.50 -11.12 23.29
C PRO A 297 1.37 -12.14 22.57
N GLY A 298 1.69 -13.24 23.25
CA GLY A 298 2.36 -14.38 22.64
C GLY A 298 1.48 -15.08 21.59
N ARG A 299 2.11 -15.64 20.56
CA ARG A 299 1.41 -16.44 19.53
C ARG A 299 0.92 -17.76 20.12
N PRO A 300 -0.32 -18.20 19.83
CA PRO A 300 -0.82 -19.46 20.31
C PRO A 300 -0.04 -20.61 19.64
N PRO A 301 0.26 -21.71 20.35
CA PRO A 301 1.07 -22.81 19.82
C PRO A 301 0.49 -23.48 18.58
N LEU A 302 -0.84 -23.46 18.44
CA LEU A 302 -1.58 -24.01 17.32
C LEU A 302 -2.44 -22.91 16.71
N TRP A 303 -1.80 -22.02 15.95
CA TRP A 303 -2.54 -20.96 15.26
C TRP A 303 -3.07 -21.47 13.91
N PRO A 304 -4.38 -21.40 13.61
CA PRO A 304 -4.95 -21.92 12.37
C PRO A 304 -4.34 -21.32 11.09
N MET A 305 -3.75 -20.12 11.21
CA MET A 305 -3.11 -19.42 10.09
C MET A 305 -1.73 -19.97 9.74
N ASP A 306 -1.07 -20.73 10.62
CA ASP A 306 0.29 -21.24 10.40
C ASP A 306 0.34 -22.25 9.25
N GLY A 307 -0.73 -23.03 9.07
CA GLY A 307 -0.89 -23.93 7.94
C GLY A 307 -1.49 -23.29 6.67
N ARG A 308 -2.07 -22.09 6.78
CA ARG A 308 -2.78 -21.42 5.66
C ARG A 308 -1.95 -20.33 5.00
N GLN A 309 -1.23 -19.52 5.79
CA GLN A 309 -0.48 -18.34 5.33
C GLN A 309 0.74 -18.06 6.26
N PRO A 310 1.74 -18.95 6.31
CA PRO A 310 2.86 -18.85 7.25
C PRO A 310 3.68 -17.55 7.08
N GLU A 311 3.86 -17.07 5.85
CA GLU A 311 4.59 -15.83 5.56
C GLU A 311 3.86 -14.60 6.11
N ARG A 312 2.52 -14.61 6.08
CA ARG A 312 1.71 -13.52 6.61
C ARG A 312 1.64 -13.54 8.12
N ALA A 313 1.65 -14.72 8.74
CA ALA A 313 1.59 -14.87 10.19
C ALA A 313 2.67 -14.04 10.91
N ALA A 314 3.90 -14.03 10.40
CA ALA A 314 5.01 -13.23 10.92
C ALA A 314 4.76 -11.70 10.93
N LEU A 315 3.88 -11.21 10.06
CA LEU A 315 3.49 -9.79 10.03
C LEU A 315 2.63 -9.40 11.22
N TYR A 316 1.87 -10.35 11.79
CA TYR A 316 0.94 -10.11 12.90
C TYR A 316 1.59 -10.33 14.27
N ASP A 317 2.73 -11.03 14.32
CA ASP A 317 3.56 -11.15 15.52
C ASP A 317 4.06 -9.76 16.00
N LYS A 318 4.18 -8.79 15.09
CA LYS A 318 4.54 -7.38 15.41
C LYS A 318 3.33 -6.50 15.77
N GLY A 319 2.14 -7.09 15.83
CA GLY A 319 0.88 -6.40 16.08
C GLY A 319 0.17 -5.91 14.80
N PRO A 320 -1.14 -5.60 14.88
CA PRO A 320 -1.96 -5.25 13.70
C PRO A 320 -1.59 -3.95 12.99
N ALA A 321 -0.92 -3.02 13.69
CA ALA A 321 -0.55 -1.69 13.20
C ALA A 321 0.90 -1.31 13.52
N ALA A 322 1.84 -2.25 13.34
CA ALA A 322 3.27 -1.98 13.48
C ALA A 322 3.69 -0.74 12.66
N GLN A 323 4.56 0.10 13.24
CA GLN A 323 5.10 1.25 12.53
C GLN A 323 6.01 0.77 11.39
N THR A 324 5.71 1.21 10.17
CA THR A 324 6.53 0.93 8.99
C THR A 324 7.59 2.02 8.86
N THR A 325 8.86 1.63 8.82
CA THR A 325 9.96 2.58 8.52
C THR A 325 9.90 3.02 7.06
N ARG A 326 10.58 4.13 6.72
CA ARG A 326 10.67 4.59 5.32
C ARG A 326 11.29 3.52 4.40
N ALA A 327 12.32 2.82 4.88
CA ALA A 327 12.98 1.74 4.13
C ALA A 327 12.02 0.57 3.87
N GLN A 328 11.30 0.12 4.90
CA GLN A 328 10.30 -0.94 4.75
C GLN A 328 9.16 -0.51 3.82
N LEU A 329 8.67 0.72 3.92
CA LEU A 329 7.63 1.22 3.01
C LEU A 329 8.12 1.22 1.55
N GLN A 330 9.39 1.58 1.32
CA GLN A 330 9.99 1.51 0.00
C GLN A 330 10.10 0.07 -0.50
N GLU A 331 10.52 -0.88 0.35
CA GLU A 331 10.53 -2.32 0.03
C GLU A 331 9.13 -2.84 -0.33
N GLU A 332 8.11 -2.46 0.43
CA GLU A 332 6.71 -2.86 0.17
C GLU A 332 6.16 -2.25 -1.12
N LEU A 333 6.43 -0.97 -1.40
CA LEU A 333 6.03 -0.32 -2.66
C LEU A 333 6.70 -0.97 -3.86
N VAL A 334 7.95 -1.40 -3.69
CA VAL A 334 8.74 -2.15 -4.65
C VAL A 334 8.10 -3.52 -4.93
N GLN A 335 7.83 -4.30 -3.88
CA GLN A 335 7.21 -5.63 -3.99
C GLN A 335 5.81 -5.56 -4.62
N ALA A 336 5.04 -4.52 -4.31
CA ALA A 336 3.72 -4.28 -4.88
C ALA A 336 3.74 -3.77 -6.33
N GLY A 337 4.91 -3.50 -6.92
CA GLY A 337 5.02 -2.92 -8.26
C GLY A 337 4.51 -1.47 -8.36
N LEU A 338 4.39 -0.77 -7.23
CA LEU A 338 3.86 0.60 -7.13
C LEU A 338 4.97 1.65 -7.05
N TYR A 339 6.23 1.23 -6.99
CA TYR A 339 7.38 2.14 -6.96
C TYR A 339 7.81 2.54 -8.38
N PRO A 340 7.79 3.83 -8.76
CA PRO A 340 7.72 4.29 -10.16
C PRO A 340 8.82 3.79 -11.11
N HIS A 341 10.08 3.75 -10.68
CA HIS A 341 11.20 3.30 -11.52
C HIS A 341 12.21 2.49 -10.70
N ALA A 342 12.80 1.46 -11.29
CA ALA A 342 13.94 0.77 -10.68
C ALA A 342 15.20 1.65 -10.73
N VAL A 343 15.51 2.16 -11.92
CA VAL A 343 16.64 3.05 -12.14
C VAL A 343 16.16 4.29 -12.86
N HIS A 344 16.55 5.47 -12.38
CA HIS A 344 16.33 6.74 -13.07
C HIS A 344 17.67 7.28 -13.56
N VAL A 345 17.81 7.41 -14.88
CA VAL A 345 19.00 7.91 -15.55
C VAL A 345 18.83 9.41 -15.81
N VAL A 346 19.82 10.20 -15.40
CA VAL A 346 19.92 11.62 -15.75
C VAL A 346 21.02 11.77 -16.78
N GLY A 347 20.69 12.26 -17.97
CA GLY A 347 21.62 12.41 -19.09
C GLY A 347 21.48 13.74 -19.80
N GLU A 348 22.42 14.07 -20.67
CA GLU A 348 22.48 15.37 -21.35
C GLU A 348 21.50 15.54 -22.50
N GLY A 349 21.11 14.43 -23.15
CA GLY A 349 20.21 14.44 -24.31
C GLY A 349 19.58 13.09 -24.64
N GLN A 350 18.91 13.05 -25.80
CA GLN A 350 18.21 11.86 -26.28
C GLN A 350 19.17 10.72 -26.69
N SER A 351 20.44 11.00 -27.00
CA SER A 351 21.38 9.97 -27.48
C SER A 351 21.80 9.03 -26.33
N GLU A 352 22.06 9.58 -25.14
CA GLU A 352 22.32 8.86 -23.90
C GLU A 352 21.14 7.96 -23.54
N ARG A 353 19.92 8.50 -23.67
CA ARG A 353 18.68 7.76 -23.41
C ARG A 353 18.59 6.53 -24.31
N GLU A 354 18.73 6.70 -25.63
CA GLU A 354 18.56 5.60 -26.57
C GLU A 354 19.67 4.55 -26.42
N MET A 355 20.93 4.95 -26.19
CA MET A 355 22.01 4.00 -25.94
C MET A 355 21.77 3.16 -24.69
N VAL A 356 21.45 3.79 -23.56
CA VAL A 356 21.21 3.08 -22.30
C VAL A 356 19.98 2.19 -22.40
N TRP A 357 18.88 2.70 -22.98
CA TRP A 357 17.67 1.91 -23.19
C TRP A 357 17.95 0.70 -24.09
N ARG A 358 18.69 0.87 -25.19
CA ARG A 358 19.02 -0.21 -26.12
C ARG A 358 19.91 -1.28 -25.48
N LEU A 359 20.90 -0.87 -24.69
CA LEU A 359 21.75 -1.80 -23.94
C LEU A 359 20.93 -2.63 -22.96
N VAL A 360 20.08 -2.00 -22.14
CA VAL A 360 19.22 -2.72 -21.19
C VAL A 360 18.22 -3.62 -21.92
N ALA A 361 17.61 -3.14 -23.01
CA ALA A 361 16.68 -3.93 -23.82
C ALA A 361 17.35 -5.15 -24.46
N GLY A 362 18.62 -5.03 -24.87
CA GLY A 362 19.40 -6.14 -25.42
C GLY A 362 19.83 -7.17 -24.39
N LEU A 363 20.13 -6.72 -23.16
CA LEU A 363 20.62 -7.58 -22.07
C LEU A 363 19.51 -8.31 -21.33
N LEU A 364 18.39 -7.62 -21.08
CA LEU A 364 17.29 -8.13 -20.24
C LEU A 364 15.96 -8.28 -21.00
N GLY A 365 15.80 -7.60 -22.13
CA GLY A 365 14.55 -7.52 -22.87
C GLY A 365 13.82 -6.18 -22.69
N ARG A 366 12.92 -5.84 -23.62
CA ARG A 366 12.24 -4.53 -23.68
C ARG A 366 11.49 -4.15 -22.40
N ARG A 367 10.81 -5.11 -21.76
CA ARG A 367 10.08 -4.90 -20.51
C ARG A 367 10.94 -4.22 -19.43
N TRP A 368 12.22 -4.57 -19.35
CA TRP A 368 13.15 -4.03 -18.36
C TRP A 368 13.66 -2.63 -18.72
N ALA A 369 13.79 -2.37 -20.02
CA ALA A 369 14.19 -1.06 -20.50
C ALA A 369 13.07 -0.02 -20.27
N ASP A 370 11.81 -0.45 -20.31
CA ASP A 370 10.65 0.42 -20.03
C ASP A 370 10.53 0.81 -18.54
N GLU A 371 11.20 0.08 -17.64
CA GLU A 371 11.30 0.42 -16.20
C GLU A 371 12.34 1.50 -15.90
N LEU A 372 13.09 1.94 -16.91
CA LEU A 372 14.04 3.04 -16.81
C LEU A 372 13.31 4.39 -16.87
N GLY A 373 13.44 5.17 -15.81
CA GLY A 373 13.17 6.60 -15.89
C GLY A 373 14.33 7.30 -16.60
N PHE A 374 14.05 8.28 -17.46
CA PHE A 374 15.08 9.14 -18.04
C PHE A 374 14.72 10.62 -17.86
N THR A 375 15.71 11.45 -17.59
CA THR A 375 15.54 12.90 -17.67
C THR A 375 16.67 13.54 -18.46
N ASP A 376 16.24 14.24 -19.50
CA ASP A 376 17.08 15.07 -20.35
C ASP A 376 17.37 16.41 -19.66
N LEU A 377 18.66 16.72 -19.50
CA LEU A 377 19.14 17.98 -18.95
C LEU A 377 19.17 19.11 -20.00
N GLY A 378 19.06 18.82 -21.30
CA GLY A 378 19.09 19.82 -22.37
C GLY A 378 20.45 20.52 -22.50
N GLY A 379 21.53 19.80 -22.19
CA GLY A 379 22.92 20.28 -22.20
C GLY A 379 23.40 21.03 -20.94
N ALA A 380 24.64 21.52 -21.00
CA ALA A 380 25.41 22.05 -19.86
C ALA A 380 24.79 23.26 -19.12
N GLY A 381 23.78 23.92 -19.69
CA GLY A 381 23.13 25.11 -19.14
C GLY A 381 22.14 24.85 -17.98
N SER A 382 21.78 23.60 -17.73
CA SER A 382 20.72 23.23 -16.75
C SER A 382 21.24 22.81 -15.38
N ALA A 383 22.54 22.94 -15.13
CA ALA A 383 23.23 22.43 -13.94
C ALA A 383 22.64 22.90 -12.60
N SER A 384 22.07 24.10 -12.56
CA SER A 384 21.43 24.67 -11.36
C SER A 384 20.18 23.91 -10.92
N ARG A 385 19.52 23.14 -11.79
CA ARG A 385 18.31 22.35 -11.47
C ARG A 385 18.63 20.93 -10.99
N LEU A 386 19.85 20.46 -11.24
CA LEU A 386 20.27 19.07 -10.99
C LEU A 386 20.09 18.65 -9.52
N ASN A 387 20.44 19.51 -8.58
CA ASN A 387 20.33 19.19 -7.15
C ASN A 387 18.88 18.92 -6.71
N THR A 388 17.96 19.80 -7.10
CA THR A 388 16.52 19.65 -6.83
C THR A 388 15.97 18.39 -7.50
N MET A 389 16.42 18.09 -8.72
CA MET A 389 15.99 16.92 -9.49
C MET A 389 16.51 15.63 -8.86
N VAL A 390 17.81 15.49 -8.59
CA VAL A 390 18.41 14.30 -7.97
C VAL A 390 17.82 14.02 -6.59
N THR A 391 17.57 15.06 -5.78
CA THR A 391 16.89 14.92 -4.47
C THR A 391 15.45 14.40 -4.65
N GLY A 392 14.74 14.87 -5.68
CA GLY A 392 13.43 14.33 -6.04
C GLY A 392 13.49 12.89 -6.55
N PHE A 393 14.48 12.58 -7.39
CA PHE A 393 14.60 11.31 -8.12
C PHE A 393 14.98 10.15 -7.21
N THR A 394 15.90 10.41 -6.27
CA THR A 394 16.25 9.49 -5.19
C THR A 394 15.06 9.18 -4.25
N THR A 395 13.98 9.98 -4.31
CA THR A 395 12.74 9.72 -3.56
C THR A 395 11.78 8.76 -4.28
N TYR A 396 11.92 8.54 -5.60
CA TYR A 396 10.98 7.71 -6.38
C TYR A 396 11.64 6.63 -7.26
N ALA A 397 12.97 6.62 -7.37
CA ALA A 397 13.75 5.58 -8.05
C ALA A 397 14.57 4.81 -7.01
N GLN A 398 14.78 3.50 -7.22
CA GLN A 398 15.58 2.70 -6.27
C GLN A 398 17.06 3.10 -6.38
N ARG A 399 17.47 3.50 -7.58
CA ARG A 399 18.76 4.11 -7.85
C ARG A 399 18.61 5.24 -8.85
N THR A 400 19.27 6.36 -8.58
CA THR A 400 19.44 7.45 -9.54
C THR A 400 20.87 7.41 -10.01
N VAL A 401 21.08 7.32 -11.33
CA VAL A 401 22.41 7.37 -11.93
C VAL A 401 22.53 8.60 -12.81
N ILE A 402 23.73 9.17 -12.90
CA ILE A 402 24.03 10.34 -13.71
C ILE A 402 25.06 9.95 -14.76
N ILE A 403 24.78 10.28 -16.02
CA ILE A 403 25.69 10.10 -17.16
C ILE A 403 25.87 11.47 -17.80
N VAL A 404 27.04 12.06 -17.65
CA VAL A 404 27.32 13.43 -18.12
C VAL A 404 28.72 13.53 -18.72
N ASP A 405 28.88 14.50 -19.61
CA ASP A 405 30.18 14.85 -20.14
C ASP A 405 30.87 15.81 -19.15
N SER A 406 32.19 15.72 -19.03
CA SER A 406 32.96 16.46 -18.02
C SER A 406 33.11 17.96 -18.32
N GLU A 407 32.44 18.47 -19.36
CA GLU A 407 32.55 19.87 -19.77
C GLU A 407 31.66 20.82 -18.93
N GLY A 408 32.28 21.90 -18.45
CA GLY A 408 31.57 23.07 -17.91
C GLY A 408 31.06 22.94 -16.47
N ALA A 409 29.94 23.62 -16.19
CA ALA A 409 29.42 23.76 -14.82
C ALA A 409 28.88 22.44 -14.24
N MET A 410 28.44 21.50 -15.08
CA MET A 410 27.84 20.23 -14.68
C MET A 410 28.74 19.37 -13.79
N ALA A 411 30.01 19.21 -14.17
CA ALA A 411 30.99 18.44 -13.39
C ALA A 411 31.19 18.99 -11.97
N GLN A 412 31.15 20.33 -11.81
CA GLN A 412 31.27 20.98 -10.51
C GLN A 412 30.04 20.73 -9.62
N TYR A 413 28.83 20.76 -10.20
CA TYR A 413 27.60 20.46 -9.46
C TYR A 413 27.51 19.00 -9.03
N VAL A 414 27.87 18.06 -9.91
CA VAL A 414 27.92 16.63 -9.58
C VAL A 414 28.93 16.34 -8.47
N THR A 415 30.12 16.96 -8.55
CA THR A 415 31.12 16.89 -7.47
C THR A 415 30.57 17.43 -6.14
N GLY A 416 29.76 18.49 -6.19
CA GLY A 416 29.05 19.04 -5.04
C GLY A 416 28.06 18.06 -4.41
N LEU A 417 27.27 17.34 -5.23
CA LEU A 417 26.29 16.34 -4.78
C LEU A 417 26.96 15.10 -4.16
N ILE A 418 28.10 14.69 -4.71
CA ILE A 418 28.91 13.62 -4.11
C ILE A 418 29.45 14.06 -2.76
N ARG A 419 30.01 15.28 -2.67
CA ARG A 419 30.56 15.81 -1.42
C ARG A 419 29.51 16.01 -0.33
N SER A 420 28.27 16.35 -0.70
CA SER A 420 27.15 16.49 0.23
C SER A 420 26.52 15.16 0.65
N GLY A 421 26.98 14.02 0.09
CA GLY A 421 26.44 12.69 0.39
C GLY A 421 25.07 12.42 -0.21
N GLN A 422 24.60 13.26 -1.13
CA GLN A 422 23.30 13.12 -1.78
C GLN A 422 23.33 12.15 -2.97
N LEU A 423 24.53 11.85 -3.48
CA LEU A 423 24.74 10.92 -4.59
C LEU A 423 26.02 10.10 -4.36
N PRO A 424 25.98 8.76 -4.44
CA PRO A 424 27.18 7.94 -4.40
C PRO A 424 28.08 8.24 -5.60
N ALA A 425 29.39 8.33 -5.40
CA ALA A 425 30.34 8.58 -6.49
C ALA A 425 30.25 7.50 -7.59
N ASP A 426 30.02 6.25 -7.21
CA ASP A 426 29.89 5.13 -8.13
C ASP A 426 28.61 5.19 -8.99
N ASP A 427 27.63 6.03 -8.64
CA ASP A 427 26.40 6.22 -9.43
C ASP A 427 26.53 7.36 -10.46
N VAL A 428 27.76 7.82 -10.69
CA VAL A 428 28.10 8.86 -11.66
C VAL A 428 29.06 8.30 -12.69
N LEU A 429 28.68 8.39 -13.97
CA LEU A 429 29.56 8.19 -15.11
C LEU A 429 29.87 9.56 -15.72
N ASN A 430 31.10 10.02 -15.52
CA ASN A 430 31.61 11.25 -16.14
C ASN A 430 32.54 10.87 -17.30
N PHE A 431 32.27 11.40 -18.48
CA PHE A 431 33.15 11.20 -19.64
C PHE A 431 34.13 12.36 -19.81
N GLU A 432 35.42 12.08 -20.02
CA GLU A 432 36.43 13.11 -20.33
C GLU A 432 36.22 13.71 -21.73
N ALA A 433 35.77 12.89 -22.68
CA ALA A 433 35.25 13.31 -23.98
C ALA A 433 33.71 13.18 -24.00
N ASN A 434 33.06 13.30 -25.16
CA ASN A 434 31.63 12.99 -25.25
C ASN A 434 31.36 11.47 -25.14
N LEU A 435 30.09 11.11 -24.96
CA LEU A 435 29.60 9.73 -24.87
C LEU A 435 30.14 8.82 -25.99
N GLU A 436 30.05 9.24 -27.25
CA GLU A 436 30.45 8.42 -28.39
C GLU A 436 31.96 8.21 -28.46
N ASP A 437 32.73 9.30 -28.33
CA ASP A 437 34.20 9.30 -28.41
C ASP A 437 34.85 8.53 -27.25
N SER A 438 34.17 8.46 -26.10
CA SER A 438 34.63 7.70 -24.93
C SER A 438 34.35 6.19 -25.03
N ASN A 439 33.42 5.79 -25.90
CA ASN A 439 33.06 4.39 -26.08
C ASN A 439 33.54 3.83 -27.42
N PHE A 440 33.88 4.64 -28.42
CA PHE A 440 34.25 4.18 -29.75
C PHE A 440 35.41 4.97 -30.34
N THR A 441 36.25 4.27 -31.09
CA THR A 441 37.25 4.93 -31.94
C THR A 441 36.59 5.53 -33.18
N PRO A 442 37.24 6.52 -33.83
CA PRO A 442 36.81 7.08 -35.11
C PRO A 442 36.52 6.01 -36.19
N ALA A 443 37.38 4.99 -36.28
CA ALA A 443 37.22 3.89 -37.23
C ALA A 443 35.99 3.04 -36.93
N GLU A 444 35.76 2.70 -35.66
CA GLU A 444 34.59 1.91 -35.25
C GLU A 444 33.27 2.66 -35.52
N MET A 445 33.23 3.96 -35.27
CA MET A 445 32.05 4.79 -35.58
C MET A 445 31.78 4.85 -37.07
N LEU A 446 32.83 4.99 -37.89
CA LEU A 446 32.74 4.98 -39.34
C LEU A 446 32.24 3.63 -39.86
N ASP A 447 32.76 2.52 -39.33
CA ASP A 447 32.34 1.16 -39.69
C ASP A 447 30.85 0.95 -39.41
N VAL A 448 30.37 1.34 -38.23
CA VAL A 448 28.94 1.27 -37.87
C VAL A 448 28.09 2.12 -38.81
N LEU A 449 28.57 3.30 -39.19
CA LEU A 449 27.84 4.19 -40.11
C LEU A 449 27.75 3.60 -41.52
N ILE A 450 28.85 3.03 -42.04
CA ILE A 450 28.90 2.37 -43.35
C ILE A 450 27.98 1.14 -43.34
N GLU A 451 28.03 0.32 -42.30
CA GLU A 451 27.16 -0.86 -42.15
C GLU A 451 25.68 -0.47 -42.15
N ARG A 452 25.33 0.63 -41.46
CA ARG A 452 23.97 1.17 -41.44
C ARG A 452 23.51 1.76 -42.76
N ALA A 453 24.41 2.41 -43.49
CA ALA A 453 24.10 2.91 -44.82
C ALA A 453 23.85 1.77 -45.81
N ALA A 454 24.63 0.68 -45.71
CA ALA A 454 24.43 -0.52 -46.53
C ALA A 454 23.17 -1.31 -46.16
N ASN A 455 22.75 -1.28 -44.89
CA ASN A 455 21.58 -2.01 -44.37
C ASN A 455 20.64 -1.12 -43.55
N PRO A 456 19.91 -0.18 -44.18
CA PRO A 456 19.00 0.72 -43.49
C PRO A 456 17.80 -0.03 -42.89
N SER A 457 17.58 0.16 -41.59
CA SER A 457 16.54 -0.54 -40.82
C SER A 457 15.11 -0.05 -41.07
N ASP A 458 14.94 1.02 -41.83
CA ASP A 458 13.66 1.69 -42.09
C ASP A 458 13.17 1.55 -43.54
N GLY A 459 13.76 0.62 -44.30
CA GLY A 459 13.35 0.30 -45.67
C GLY A 459 13.82 1.31 -46.73
N ARG A 460 14.69 2.26 -46.37
CA ARG A 460 15.38 3.12 -47.34
C ARG A 460 16.30 2.31 -48.27
N PRO A 461 16.65 2.82 -49.46
CA PRO A 461 17.61 2.14 -50.33
C PRO A 461 19.00 2.12 -49.68
N ALA A 462 19.70 1.00 -49.83
CA ALA A 462 21.09 0.86 -49.40
C ALA A 462 22.00 1.87 -50.10
N VAL A 463 22.90 2.47 -49.34
CA VAL A 463 23.87 3.48 -49.79
C VAL A 463 25.27 2.97 -49.51
N ASN A 464 26.13 2.96 -50.54
CA ASN A 464 27.54 2.61 -50.40
C ASN A 464 28.34 3.88 -50.10
N LEU A 465 28.53 4.16 -48.81
CA LEU A 465 29.40 5.27 -48.38
C LEU A 465 30.87 4.91 -48.63
N ALA A 466 31.58 5.81 -49.31
CA ALA A 466 33.02 5.75 -49.56
C ALA A 466 33.71 6.92 -48.86
N LEU A 467 33.63 6.93 -47.53
CA LEU A 467 34.16 8.00 -46.68
C LEU A 467 35.50 7.55 -46.05
N PRO A 468 36.66 8.10 -46.48
CA PRO A 468 37.96 7.76 -45.90
C PRO A 468 38.10 8.29 -44.47
N LEU A 469 38.75 7.51 -43.60
CA LEU A 469 38.98 7.92 -42.21
C LEU A 469 39.81 9.21 -42.09
N ASP A 470 40.80 9.39 -42.96
CA ASP A 470 41.67 10.57 -42.96
C ASP A 470 40.86 11.85 -43.23
N ASP A 471 39.85 11.79 -44.10
CA ASP A 471 38.99 12.94 -44.42
C ASP A 471 38.07 13.29 -43.24
N VAL A 472 37.61 12.28 -42.49
CA VAL A 472 36.83 12.49 -41.25
C VAL A 472 37.68 13.17 -40.19
N LEU A 473 38.91 12.70 -39.99
CA LEU A 473 39.84 13.27 -39.02
C LEU A 473 40.25 14.69 -39.40
N ALA A 474 40.54 14.94 -40.68
CA ALA A 474 40.85 16.27 -41.19
C ALA A 474 39.69 17.25 -41.00
N ALA A 475 38.46 16.82 -41.31
CA ALA A 475 37.25 17.63 -41.09
C ALA A 475 36.98 17.91 -39.60
N HIS A 476 37.31 16.96 -38.72
CA HIS A 476 37.22 17.14 -37.27
C HIS A 476 38.25 18.13 -36.74
N GLU A 477 39.51 18.02 -37.16
CA GLU A 477 40.55 18.99 -36.81
C GLU A 477 40.24 20.41 -37.33
N GLU A 478 39.76 20.53 -38.57
CA GLU A 478 39.44 21.82 -39.18
C GLU A 478 38.28 22.51 -38.45
N ARG A 479 37.24 21.75 -38.07
CA ARG A 479 36.14 22.30 -37.26
C ARG A 479 36.54 22.56 -35.81
N GLY A 480 37.42 21.75 -35.23
CA GLY A 480 37.95 21.94 -33.88
C GLY A 480 38.75 23.23 -33.70
N ARG A 481 39.27 23.82 -34.79
CA ARG A 481 39.95 25.14 -34.80
C ARG A 481 38.98 26.33 -34.70
N LYS A 482 37.66 26.13 -34.88
CA LYS A 482 36.66 27.21 -34.78
C LYS A 482 36.17 27.33 -33.32
N PRO A 483 36.23 28.51 -32.69
CA PRO A 483 36.09 28.65 -31.23
C PRO A 483 34.65 28.58 -30.69
N ARG A 484 33.63 28.44 -31.53
CA ARG A 484 32.23 28.68 -31.12
C ARG A 484 31.37 27.46 -30.84
N GLU A 485 31.84 26.26 -31.18
CA GLU A 485 31.27 24.96 -30.82
C GLU A 485 32.23 23.92 -31.37
N LYS A 486 32.81 23.05 -30.53
CA LYS A 486 33.58 21.89 -31.01
C LYS A 486 32.58 20.75 -31.25
N PRO A 487 32.16 20.46 -32.48
CA PRO A 487 31.24 19.36 -32.72
C PRO A 487 31.93 18.03 -32.41
N GLY A 488 31.25 17.16 -31.65
CA GLY A 488 31.69 15.78 -31.46
C GLY A 488 31.85 15.05 -32.80
N LEU A 489 32.74 14.05 -32.82
CA LEU A 489 33.11 13.36 -34.06
C LEU A 489 31.91 12.71 -34.77
N ALA A 490 30.98 12.14 -33.99
CA ALA A 490 29.71 11.61 -34.51
C ALA A 490 28.93 12.65 -35.34
N GLY A 491 28.82 13.90 -34.87
CA GLY A 491 28.11 14.95 -35.61
C GLY A 491 28.81 15.37 -36.91
N ILE A 492 30.12 15.15 -37.01
CA ILE A 492 30.89 15.40 -38.24
C ILE A 492 30.70 14.25 -39.22
N LEU A 493 30.81 13.01 -38.74
CA LEU A 493 30.55 11.79 -39.52
C LEU A 493 29.16 11.83 -40.17
N LEU A 494 28.12 12.16 -39.40
CA LEU A 494 26.76 12.26 -39.93
C LEU A 494 26.62 13.31 -41.03
N LYS A 495 27.28 14.47 -40.89
CA LYS A 495 27.27 15.52 -41.91
C LYS A 495 28.05 15.14 -43.17
N LEU A 496 29.13 14.36 -43.05
CA LEU A 496 29.89 13.88 -44.21
C LEU A 496 29.15 12.78 -44.97
N ALA A 497 28.36 11.94 -44.27
CA ALA A 497 27.53 10.92 -44.91
C ALA A 497 26.38 11.49 -45.77
N GLU A 498 25.99 12.74 -45.55
CA GLU A 498 25.02 13.45 -46.39
C GLU A 498 25.63 13.92 -47.72
N ASP A 499 26.97 14.05 -47.80
CA ASP A 499 27.65 14.59 -48.97
C ASP A 499 27.72 13.55 -50.11
N PRO A 500 27.19 13.86 -51.30
CA PRO A 500 27.28 13.00 -52.48
C PRO A 500 28.70 12.62 -52.88
N ASN A 501 29.71 13.44 -52.53
CA ASN A 501 31.11 13.16 -52.83
C ASN A 501 31.63 11.88 -52.14
N TYR A 502 31.03 11.49 -51.01
CA TYR A 502 31.36 10.28 -50.28
C TYR A 502 30.34 9.15 -50.49
N GLY A 503 29.57 9.20 -51.58
CA GLY A 503 28.56 8.19 -51.90
C GLY A 503 27.20 8.42 -51.23
N GLY A 504 26.97 9.56 -50.58
CA GLY A 504 25.68 9.98 -50.03
C GLY A 504 24.62 10.30 -51.08
N PRO A 505 23.40 10.74 -50.67
CA PRO A 505 23.06 11.17 -49.31
C PRO A 505 22.54 10.02 -48.42
N PHE A 506 23.15 9.88 -47.24
CA PHE A 506 22.63 9.06 -46.15
C PHE A 506 22.34 9.94 -44.93
N ILE A 507 21.08 9.98 -44.51
CA ILE A 507 20.61 10.83 -43.40
C ILE A 507 20.16 9.93 -42.25
N ILE A 508 20.85 9.97 -41.11
CA ILE A 508 20.44 9.26 -39.89
C ILE A 508 20.49 10.24 -38.72
N SER A 509 19.50 10.15 -37.81
CA SER A 509 19.46 11.01 -36.64
C SER A 509 20.56 10.62 -35.65
N LYS A 510 21.03 11.56 -34.82
CA LYS A 510 22.01 11.26 -33.76
C LYS A 510 21.51 10.15 -32.81
N PRO A 511 20.24 10.15 -32.35
CA PRO A 511 19.71 9.06 -31.51
C PRO A 511 19.67 7.68 -32.21
N ASP A 512 19.34 7.63 -33.50
CA ASP A 512 19.34 6.36 -34.26
C ASP A 512 20.77 5.84 -34.44
N PHE A 513 21.74 6.74 -34.67
CA PHE A 513 23.15 6.39 -34.72
C PHE A 513 23.65 5.89 -33.36
N ALA A 514 23.23 6.52 -32.26
CA ALA A 514 23.53 6.08 -30.90
C ALA A 514 22.94 4.68 -30.63
N THR A 515 21.74 4.39 -31.12
CA THR A 515 21.15 3.04 -31.06
C THR A 515 21.99 2.01 -31.81
N ALA A 516 22.50 2.37 -33.01
CA ALA A 516 23.38 1.49 -33.78
C ALA A 516 24.71 1.20 -33.07
N LEU A 517 25.28 2.21 -32.41
CA LEU A 517 26.46 2.05 -31.57
C LEU A 517 26.19 1.11 -30.38
N ALA A 518 25.05 1.25 -29.69
CA ALA A 518 24.66 0.33 -28.63
C ALA A 518 24.48 -1.11 -29.12
N GLU A 519 23.95 -1.32 -30.33
CA GLU A 519 23.87 -2.64 -30.95
C GLU A 519 25.24 -3.24 -31.23
N ARG A 520 26.21 -2.43 -31.67
CA ARG A 520 27.60 -2.87 -31.82
C ARG A 520 28.19 -3.38 -30.50
N ILE A 521 27.95 -2.68 -29.39
CA ILE A 521 28.38 -3.13 -28.05
C ILE A 521 27.74 -4.47 -27.69
N LEU A 522 26.45 -4.67 -27.99
CA LEU A 522 25.75 -5.93 -27.71
C LEU A 522 26.28 -7.10 -28.55
N LEU A 523 26.64 -6.85 -29.81
CA LEU A 523 27.29 -7.84 -30.68
C LEU A 523 28.66 -8.23 -30.12
N GLU A 524 29.50 -7.25 -29.80
CA GLU A 524 30.80 -7.48 -29.17
C GLU A 524 30.66 -8.27 -27.86
N LEU A 525 29.65 -7.95 -27.04
CA LEU A 525 29.39 -8.66 -25.79
C LEU A 525 29.00 -10.12 -26.04
N ASN A 526 28.15 -10.40 -27.04
CA ASN A 526 27.78 -11.77 -27.41
C ASN A 526 29.00 -12.59 -27.86
N ASP A 527 29.97 -11.96 -28.52
CA ASP A 527 31.23 -12.61 -28.95
C ASP A 527 32.19 -12.90 -27.77
N THR A 528 31.95 -12.31 -26.59
CA THR A 528 32.74 -12.52 -25.37
C THR A 528 32.13 -13.49 -24.37
N ARG A 529 30.98 -14.12 -24.69
CA ARG A 529 30.09 -14.80 -23.73
C ARG A 529 30.72 -15.97 -22.94
N ASP A 530 31.88 -16.47 -23.37
CA ASP A 530 32.62 -17.57 -22.74
C ASP A 530 34.08 -17.22 -22.38
N ASP A 531 34.45 -15.93 -22.40
CA ASP A 531 35.83 -15.48 -22.17
C ASP A 531 35.89 -14.25 -21.24
N GLU A 532 36.15 -14.51 -19.97
CA GLU A 532 36.17 -13.50 -18.91
C GLU A 532 37.23 -12.42 -19.15
N GLN A 533 38.38 -12.78 -19.74
CA GLN A 533 39.43 -11.81 -20.08
C GLN A 533 38.99 -10.87 -21.20
N LYS A 534 38.30 -11.39 -22.22
CA LYS A 534 37.74 -10.55 -23.28
C LYS A 534 36.58 -9.69 -22.79
N LEU A 535 35.75 -10.20 -21.88
CA LEU A 535 34.69 -9.42 -21.25
C LEU A 535 35.26 -8.23 -20.45
N GLU A 536 36.32 -8.45 -19.67
CA GLU A 536 36.95 -7.38 -18.90
C GLU A 536 37.65 -6.35 -19.81
N ALA A 537 38.30 -6.82 -20.88
CA ALA A 537 38.84 -5.93 -21.91
C ALA A 537 37.73 -5.09 -22.58
N LEU A 538 36.57 -5.69 -22.87
CA LEU A 538 35.43 -4.98 -23.42
C LEU A 538 34.86 -3.94 -22.44
N ARG A 539 34.73 -4.28 -21.14
CA ARG A 539 34.32 -3.34 -20.08
C ARG A 539 35.29 -2.17 -19.92
N ALA A 540 36.59 -2.40 -20.12
CA ALA A 540 37.59 -1.34 -20.09
C ALA A 540 37.49 -0.41 -21.31
N ARG A 541 37.18 -0.94 -22.50
CA ARG A 541 37.02 -0.16 -23.74
C ARG A 541 35.68 0.56 -23.85
N ARG A 542 34.63 0.05 -23.20
CA ARG A 542 33.24 0.55 -23.28
C ARG A 542 32.76 0.96 -21.89
N PRO A 543 33.12 2.17 -21.39
CA PRO A 543 32.77 2.58 -20.03
C PRO A 543 31.25 2.60 -19.77
N LEU A 544 30.44 2.90 -20.80
CA LEU A 544 28.97 2.86 -20.67
C LEU A 544 28.47 1.44 -20.40
N LEU A 545 29.00 0.44 -21.12
CA LEU A 545 28.64 -0.96 -20.90
C LEU A 545 28.97 -1.36 -19.47
N ARG A 546 30.20 -1.08 -19.01
CA ARG A 546 30.63 -1.38 -17.64
C ARG A 546 29.69 -0.75 -16.62
N PHE A 547 29.34 0.51 -16.80
CA PHE A 547 28.44 1.22 -15.89
C PHE A 547 27.03 0.61 -15.84
N VAL A 548 26.46 0.23 -17.00
CA VAL A 548 25.16 -0.45 -17.07
C VAL A 548 25.22 -1.82 -16.37
N LEU A 549 26.27 -2.62 -16.61
CA LEU A 549 26.50 -3.92 -15.97
C LEU A 549 26.64 -3.81 -14.45
N ASP A 550 27.37 -2.79 -13.96
CA ASP A 550 27.76 -2.71 -12.56
C ASP A 550 26.73 -1.99 -11.70
N ARG A 551 26.05 -0.97 -12.25
CA ARG A 551 25.20 -0.06 -11.46
C ARG A 551 23.72 -0.24 -11.73
N MET A 552 23.33 -0.58 -12.96
CA MET A 552 21.92 -0.62 -13.37
C MET A 552 21.36 -2.04 -13.31
N LEU A 553 22.05 -2.98 -13.94
CA LEU A 553 21.64 -4.38 -14.03
C LEU A 553 21.36 -5.05 -12.68
N PRO A 554 22.17 -4.88 -11.61
CA PRO A 554 21.89 -5.50 -10.32
C PRO A 554 20.60 -5.00 -9.67
N VAL A 555 20.20 -3.75 -9.97
CA VAL A 555 18.94 -3.18 -9.48
C VAL A 555 17.76 -3.70 -10.31
N LEU A 556 17.93 -3.78 -11.63
CA LEU A 556 16.90 -4.27 -12.56
C LEU A 556 16.69 -5.79 -12.49
N THR A 557 17.68 -6.57 -12.06
CA THR A 557 17.60 -8.04 -11.93
C THR A 557 17.52 -8.52 -10.49
N GLY A 558 17.39 -7.57 -9.55
CA GLY A 558 17.27 -7.85 -8.13
C GLY A 558 15.99 -8.64 -7.79
N PRO A 559 15.82 -9.06 -6.53
CA PRO A 559 14.71 -9.93 -6.10
C PRO A 559 13.30 -9.42 -6.41
N ARG A 560 13.13 -8.11 -6.66
CA ARG A 560 11.89 -7.45 -7.13
C ARG A 560 11.40 -7.96 -8.49
N TRP A 561 12.31 -8.50 -9.29
CA TRP A 561 12.22 -8.50 -10.74
C TRP A 561 12.46 -9.90 -11.37
N ARG A 562 12.73 -10.90 -10.53
CA ARG A 562 12.57 -12.33 -10.86
C ARG A 562 11.15 -12.75 -10.52
#